data_AF-A0A7V3U3S0-F1
#
_entry.id   AF-A0A7V3U3S0-F1
#
_cell.length_a   1.000
_cell.length_b   1.000
_cell.length_c   1.000
_cell.angle_alpha   90.00
_cell.angle_beta   90.00
_cell.angle_gamma   90.00
#
_symmetry.space_group_name_H-M   'P 1'
#
loop_
_entity.id
_entity.type
_entity.pdbx_description
1 polymer ?
#
loop_
_entity_poly.entity_id
_entity_poly.type
_entity_poly.pdbx_seq_one_letter_code
_entity_poly.pdbx_strand_id
1 'polypeptide(L)'
;MNHFLDIHTTDADDLRNMIEQARVMKEARKGLPKGTPDAEQPLKNHMVALIFEKPSTRTRVSFDVGVRQMGGQTMVLSGADMQLGHGESIADTARVLSRYVDMIMIRTFEESVLQELAEYADVPVINGLTNRTHPCQIMADVMTFEEHNGPIKGK
;
A
#
# COMPACT_ATOMS: atom_id res chain seq x y z
N MET A 1 10.15 0.45 -12.52
CA MET A 1 9.07 -0.22 -11.78
C MET A 1 8.29 0.85 -11.04
N ASN A 2 6.97 0.73 -10.94
CA ASN A 2 6.14 1.79 -10.35
C ASN A 2 5.94 1.53 -8.85
N HIS A 3 6.89 2.01 -8.03
CA HIS A 3 6.75 2.01 -6.57
C HIS A 3 5.95 3.23 -6.10
N PHE A 4 5.30 3.12 -4.94
CA PHE A 4 4.67 4.25 -4.24
C PHE A 4 5.38 4.49 -2.91
N LEU A 5 6.49 5.22 -2.96
CA LEU A 5 7.37 5.44 -1.79
C LEU A 5 7.04 6.73 -1.04
N ASP A 6 6.68 7.79 -1.76
CA ASP A 6 6.29 9.06 -1.17
C ASP A 6 5.50 9.92 -2.16
N ILE A 7 4.76 10.91 -1.65
CA ILE A 7 3.97 11.84 -2.48
C ILE A 7 4.89 12.74 -3.30
N HIS A 8 5.96 13.27 -2.69
CA HIS A 8 6.85 14.23 -3.37
C HIS A 8 7.70 13.60 -4.49
N THR A 9 7.74 12.27 -4.58
CA THR A 9 8.44 11.51 -5.64
C THR A 9 7.48 10.87 -6.64
N THR A 10 6.17 11.02 -6.46
CA THR A 10 5.15 10.48 -7.36
C THR A 10 4.61 11.61 -8.24
N ASP A 11 4.39 11.34 -9.52
CA ASP A 11 3.83 12.33 -10.44
C ASP A 11 2.46 12.83 -9.95
N ALA A 12 2.21 14.13 -10.11
CA ALA A 12 0.98 14.76 -9.61
C ALA A 12 -0.27 14.22 -10.32
N ASP A 13 -0.17 13.86 -11.60
CA ASP A 13 -1.29 13.28 -12.35
C ASP A 13 -1.56 11.84 -11.88
N ASP A 14 -0.52 11.07 -11.55
CA ASP A 14 -0.68 9.74 -10.96
C ASP A 14 -1.37 9.82 -9.58
N LEU A 15 -0.94 10.74 -8.72
CA LEU A 15 -1.59 11.00 -7.43
C LEU A 15 -3.05 11.40 -7.61
N ARG A 16 -3.35 12.26 -8.58
CA ARG A 16 -4.72 12.68 -8.88
C ARG A 16 -5.56 11.50 -9.35
N ASN A 17 -5.03 10.68 -10.25
CA ASN A 17 -5.67 9.47 -10.76
C ASN A 17 -5.97 8.49 -9.64
N MET A 18 -5.06 8.31 -8.67
CA MET A 18 -5.31 7.45 -7.50
C MET A 18 -6.55 7.89 -6.71
N ILE A 19 -6.72 9.19 -6.47
CA ILE A 19 -7.89 9.69 -5.73
C ILE A 19 -9.18 9.55 -6.55
N GLU A 20 -9.15 9.83 -7.85
CA GLU A 20 -10.32 9.65 -8.71
C GLU A 20 -10.76 8.17 -8.76
N GLN A 21 -9.81 7.24 -8.92
CA GLN A 21 -10.11 5.81 -8.87
C GLN A 21 -10.66 5.39 -7.51
N ALA A 22 -10.09 5.89 -6.40
CA ALA A 22 -10.61 5.62 -5.07
C ALA A 22 -12.05 6.10 -4.88
N ARG A 23 -12.42 7.27 -5.43
CA ARG A 23 -13.80 7.77 -5.43
C ARG A 23 -14.73 6.85 -6.22
N VAL A 24 -14.35 6.47 -7.44
CA VAL A 24 -15.14 5.56 -8.28
C VAL A 24 -15.38 4.22 -7.57
N MET A 25 -14.33 3.63 -6.99
CA MET A 25 -14.43 2.38 -6.23
C MET A 25 -15.33 2.53 -5.00
N LYS A 26 -15.17 3.61 -4.22
CA LYS A 26 -15.98 3.87 -3.02
C LYS A 26 -17.47 4.01 -3.36
N GLU A 27 -17.79 4.72 -4.45
CA GLU A 27 -19.17 4.90 -4.93
C GLU A 27 -19.78 3.59 -5.40
N ALA A 28 -19.06 2.81 -6.21
CA ALA A 28 -19.51 1.50 -6.70
C ALA A 28 -19.81 0.50 -5.56
N ARG A 29 -19.18 0.68 -4.40
CA ARG A 29 -19.38 -0.17 -3.22
C ARG A 29 -20.55 0.24 -2.32
N LYS A 30 -21.24 1.35 -2.59
CA LYS A 30 -22.39 1.78 -1.77
C LYS A 30 -23.49 0.72 -1.74
N GLY A 31 -23.93 0.37 -0.54
CA GLY A 31 -24.96 -0.67 -0.32
C GLY A 31 -24.44 -2.12 -0.35
N LEU A 32 -23.17 -2.34 -0.69
CA LEU A 32 -22.58 -3.68 -0.70
C LEU A 32 -22.04 -4.08 0.69
N PRO A 33 -22.16 -5.36 1.08
CA PRO A 33 -21.41 -5.91 2.20
C PRO A 33 -19.89 -5.69 2.06
N LYS A 34 -19.19 -5.55 3.20
CA LYS A 34 -17.74 -5.25 3.20
C LYS A 34 -16.88 -6.37 2.61
N GLY A 35 -17.35 -7.62 2.62
CA GLY A 35 -16.66 -8.76 2.01
C GLY A 35 -16.97 -8.99 0.53
N THR A 36 -17.87 -8.21 -0.08
CA THR A 36 -18.21 -8.37 -1.49
C THR A 36 -17.02 -7.99 -2.37
N PRO A 37 -16.55 -8.88 -3.27
CA PRO A 37 -15.54 -8.52 -4.26
C PRO A 37 -16.03 -7.38 -5.16
N ASP A 38 -15.11 -6.52 -5.61
CA ASP A 38 -15.39 -5.53 -6.64
C ASP A 38 -15.79 -6.22 -7.95
N ALA A 39 -16.49 -5.51 -8.85
CA ALA A 39 -16.92 -6.08 -10.12
C ALA A 39 -15.72 -6.45 -11.01
N GLU A 40 -14.74 -5.56 -11.12
CA GLU A 40 -13.57 -5.71 -12.01
C GLU A 40 -12.48 -6.64 -11.44
N GLN A 41 -12.40 -6.77 -10.11
CA GLN A 41 -11.37 -7.57 -9.40
C GLN A 41 -9.95 -7.42 -9.98
N PRO A 42 -9.38 -6.21 -10.01
CA PRO A 42 -8.11 -5.93 -10.71
C PRO A 42 -6.91 -6.69 -10.12
N LEU A 43 -7.00 -7.18 -8.88
CA LEU A 43 -5.97 -7.98 -8.23
C LEU A 43 -6.30 -9.47 -8.20
N LYS A 44 -7.26 -9.94 -9.02
CA LYS A 44 -7.59 -11.36 -9.08
C LYS A 44 -6.35 -12.22 -9.33
N ASN A 45 -6.18 -13.26 -8.51
CA ASN A 45 -5.02 -14.16 -8.51
C ASN A 45 -3.66 -13.52 -8.18
N HIS A 46 -3.62 -12.26 -7.73
CA HIS A 46 -2.39 -11.63 -7.25
C HIS A 46 -2.23 -11.82 -5.74
N MET A 47 -0.99 -11.98 -5.29
CA MET A 47 -0.59 -12.09 -3.89
C MET A 47 0.12 -10.80 -3.46
N VAL A 48 -0.30 -10.22 -2.32
CA VAL A 48 0.29 -9.00 -1.75
C VAL A 48 0.89 -9.31 -0.39
N ALA A 49 2.19 -9.07 -0.23
CA ALA A 49 2.85 -9.12 1.08
C ALA A 49 2.59 -7.82 1.86
N LEU A 50 2.15 -7.96 3.11
CA LEU A 50 1.92 -6.86 4.04
C LEU A 50 2.88 -6.98 5.22
N ILE A 51 4.01 -6.26 5.15
CA ILE A 51 5.10 -6.31 6.13
C ILE A 51 4.90 -5.24 7.20
N PHE A 52 4.96 -5.64 8.47
CA PHE A 52 4.79 -4.75 9.62
C PHE A 52 5.91 -4.92 10.65
N GLU A 53 6.90 -4.02 10.66
CA GLU A 53 7.82 -3.89 11.79
C GLU A 53 7.18 -3.13 12.96
N LYS A 54 6.25 -2.22 12.66
CA LYS A 54 5.46 -1.47 13.64
C LYS A 54 4.01 -1.95 13.61
N PRO A 55 3.43 -2.33 14.76
CA PRO A 55 2.03 -2.75 14.79
C PRO A 55 1.11 -1.61 14.35
N SER A 56 0.08 -1.95 13.56
CA SER A 56 -0.94 -1.01 13.10
C SER A 56 -2.23 -1.71 12.71
N THR A 57 -3.27 -1.53 13.51
CA THR A 57 -4.60 -2.06 13.19
C THR A 57 -5.16 -1.41 11.93
N ARG A 58 -5.07 -0.08 11.80
CA ARG A 58 -5.69 0.67 10.69
C ARG A 58 -5.07 0.27 9.35
N THR A 59 -3.75 0.38 9.23
CA THR A 59 -3.03 0.04 8.00
C THR A 59 -3.22 -1.43 7.64
N ARG A 60 -3.12 -2.35 8.63
CA ARG A 60 -3.33 -3.78 8.39
C ARG A 60 -4.73 -4.05 7.84
N VAL A 61 -5.76 -3.59 8.54
CA VAL A 61 -7.14 -3.88 8.16
C VAL A 61 -7.50 -3.22 6.82
N SER A 62 -7.06 -1.97 6.58
CA SER A 62 -7.39 -1.26 5.35
C SER A 62 -6.75 -1.90 4.12
N PHE A 63 -5.47 -2.23 4.18
CA PHE A 63 -4.79 -2.93 3.07
C PHE A 63 -5.34 -4.34 2.88
N ASP A 64 -5.53 -5.09 3.97
CA ASP A 64 -6.01 -6.47 3.90
C ASP A 64 -7.39 -6.56 3.22
N VAL A 65 -8.32 -5.74 3.69
CA VAL A 65 -9.68 -5.70 3.13
C VAL A 65 -9.67 -5.13 1.71
N GLY A 66 -8.91 -4.08 1.43
CA GLY A 66 -8.85 -3.47 0.09
C GLY A 66 -8.31 -4.44 -0.97
N VAL A 67 -7.22 -5.15 -0.68
CA VAL A 67 -6.66 -6.16 -1.60
C VAL A 67 -7.67 -7.29 -1.87
N ARG A 68 -8.31 -7.80 -0.82
CA ARG A 68 -9.31 -8.87 -0.95
C ARG A 68 -10.57 -8.42 -1.71
N GLN A 69 -11.01 -7.18 -1.49
CA GLN A 69 -12.12 -6.59 -2.26
C GLN A 69 -11.77 -6.53 -3.76
N MET A 70 -10.53 -6.17 -4.10
CA MET A 70 -10.03 -6.19 -5.47
C MET A 70 -9.72 -7.60 -6.00
N GLY A 71 -10.06 -8.67 -5.28
CA GLY A 71 -9.92 -10.07 -5.71
C GLY A 71 -8.55 -10.71 -5.42
N GLY A 72 -7.65 -9.98 -4.77
CA GLY A 72 -6.31 -10.46 -4.42
C GLY A 72 -6.26 -11.24 -3.11
N GLN A 73 -5.09 -11.83 -2.86
CA GLN A 73 -4.73 -12.49 -1.62
C GLN A 73 -3.67 -11.69 -0.85
N THR A 74 -3.64 -11.88 0.46
CA THR A 74 -2.78 -11.12 1.37
C THR A 74 -2.00 -12.06 2.26
N MET A 75 -0.70 -11.80 2.37
CA MET A 75 0.20 -12.46 3.31
C MET A 75 0.69 -11.43 4.32
N VAL A 76 0.24 -11.54 5.57
CA VAL A 76 0.68 -10.62 6.64
C VAL A 76 1.93 -11.18 7.29
N LEU A 77 2.99 -10.37 7.31
CA LEU A 77 4.27 -10.72 7.92
C LEU A 77 4.57 -9.69 9.01
N SER A 78 4.75 -10.13 10.25
CA SER A 78 5.15 -9.24 11.34
C SER A 78 6.68 -9.21 11.49
N GLY A 79 7.21 -8.16 12.12
CA GLY A 79 8.63 -8.09 12.47
C GLY A 79 9.09 -9.21 13.42
N ALA A 80 8.16 -9.90 14.10
CA ALA A 80 8.49 -11.10 14.87
C ALA A 80 8.61 -12.35 13.99
N ASP A 81 7.90 -12.40 12.86
CA ASP A 81 7.95 -13.50 11.89
C ASP A 81 9.11 -13.32 10.90
N MET A 82 9.62 -12.10 10.74
CA MET A 82 10.65 -11.74 9.77
C MET A 82 11.99 -11.43 10.42
N GLN A 83 13.07 -11.89 9.79
CA GLN A 83 14.46 -11.60 10.14
C GLN A 83 14.99 -10.38 9.35
N LEU A 84 14.12 -9.40 9.06
CA LEU A 84 14.42 -8.28 8.17
C LEU A 84 15.50 -7.38 8.80
N GLY A 85 16.68 -7.36 8.19
CA GLY A 85 17.87 -6.66 8.73
C GLY A 85 18.49 -7.34 9.96
N HIS A 86 17.95 -8.47 10.41
CA HIS A 86 18.44 -9.25 11.55
C HIS A 86 18.54 -10.72 11.13
N GLY A 87 19.68 -11.16 10.61
CA GLY A 87 19.88 -12.55 10.17
C GLY A 87 19.70 -12.75 8.66
N GLU A 88 18.85 -11.95 7.99
CA GLU A 88 18.79 -11.85 6.52
C GLU A 88 18.94 -10.38 6.09
N SER A 89 19.66 -10.15 4.98
CA SER A 89 19.80 -8.81 4.42
C SER A 89 18.47 -8.36 3.78
N ILE A 90 18.19 -7.05 3.81
CA ILE A 90 16.98 -6.49 3.18
C ILE A 90 16.95 -6.83 1.69
N ALA A 91 18.10 -6.76 1.03
CA ALA A 91 18.27 -7.16 -0.36
C ALA A 91 17.87 -8.62 -0.64
N ASP A 92 18.27 -9.57 0.22
CA ASP A 92 17.93 -10.98 0.03
C ASP A 92 16.44 -11.22 0.30
N THR A 93 15.87 -10.62 1.35
CA THR A 93 14.43 -10.67 1.60
C THR A 93 13.63 -10.08 0.43
N ALA A 94 14.07 -8.95 -0.14
CA ALA A 94 13.44 -8.33 -1.30
C ALA A 94 13.38 -9.30 -2.50
N ARG A 95 14.52 -9.92 -2.83
CA ARG A 95 14.63 -10.87 -3.94
C ARG A 95 13.80 -12.12 -3.72
N VAL A 96 13.75 -12.64 -2.48
CA VAL A 96 12.95 -13.83 -2.15
C VAL A 96 11.47 -13.50 -2.29
N LEU A 97 10.99 -12.43 -1.67
CA LEU A 97 9.57 -12.04 -1.74
C LEU A 97 9.11 -11.81 -3.18
N SER A 98 9.94 -11.13 -3.97
CA SER A 98 9.69 -10.85 -5.39
C SER A 98 9.40 -12.10 -6.24
N ARG A 99 9.86 -13.29 -5.81
CA ARG A 99 9.56 -14.57 -6.50
C ARG A 99 8.23 -15.21 -6.12
N TYR A 100 7.57 -14.71 -5.09
CA TYR A 100 6.37 -15.34 -4.53
C TYR A 100 5.16 -14.41 -4.46
N VAL A 101 5.36 -13.10 -4.49
CA VAL A 101 4.28 -12.11 -4.40
C VAL A 101 4.36 -11.13 -5.57
N ASP A 102 3.22 -10.51 -5.89
CA ASP A 102 3.10 -9.56 -6.99
C ASP A 102 3.27 -8.11 -6.53
N MET A 103 3.22 -7.86 -5.22
CA MET A 103 3.34 -6.53 -4.61
C MET A 103 3.71 -6.62 -3.14
N ILE A 104 4.44 -5.62 -2.65
CA ILE A 104 4.84 -5.52 -1.25
C ILE A 104 4.38 -4.18 -0.69
N MET A 105 3.66 -4.20 0.43
CA MET A 105 3.48 -3.03 1.28
C MET A 105 4.32 -3.21 2.54
N ILE A 106 5.12 -2.21 2.89
CA ILE A 106 5.93 -2.22 4.10
C ILE A 106 5.61 -1.05 5.01
N ARG A 107 5.49 -1.35 6.30
CA ARG A 107 5.50 -0.38 7.39
C ARG A 107 6.71 -0.62 8.28
N THR A 108 7.69 0.27 8.18
CA THR A 108 9.02 0.17 8.80
C THR A 108 9.34 1.41 9.65
N PHE A 109 10.47 1.40 10.35
CA PHE A 109 10.99 2.55 11.07
C PHE A 109 11.75 3.49 10.13
N GLU A 110 12.87 3.01 9.58
CA GLU A 110 13.81 3.81 8.80
C GLU A 110 13.43 3.85 7.34
N GLU A 111 13.54 5.02 6.74
CA GLU A 111 13.26 5.17 5.31
C GLU A 111 14.28 4.43 4.43
N SER A 112 15.52 4.29 4.88
CA SER A 112 16.54 3.53 4.16
C SER A 112 16.12 2.08 3.93
N VAL A 113 15.38 1.47 4.86
CA VAL A 113 14.85 0.11 4.71
C VAL A 113 13.83 0.05 3.57
N LEU A 114 12.94 1.05 3.48
CA LEU A 114 11.98 1.17 2.39
C LEU A 114 12.69 1.32 1.04
N GLN A 115 13.71 2.19 0.97
CA GLN A 115 14.44 2.47 -0.27
C GLN A 115 15.25 1.24 -0.72
N GLU A 116 15.96 0.57 0.20
CA GLU A 116 16.72 -0.64 -0.10
C GLU A 116 15.79 -1.80 -0.55
N LEU A 117 14.64 -1.98 0.13
CA LEU A 117 13.64 -2.96 -0.29
C LEU A 117 13.14 -2.69 -1.71
N ALA A 118 12.85 -1.41 -2.04
CA ALA A 118 12.41 -1.01 -3.37
C ALA A 118 13.50 -1.17 -4.44
N GLU A 119 14.77 -0.93 -4.09
CA GLU A 119 15.91 -1.11 -4.99
C GLU A 119 16.10 -2.56 -5.43
N TYR A 120 15.90 -3.52 -4.52
CA TYR A 120 16.16 -4.95 -4.78
C TYR A 120 14.92 -5.78 -5.12
N ALA A 121 13.72 -5.21 -4.99
CA ALA A 121 12.49 -5.88 -5.39
C ALA A 121 12.25 -5.79 -6.90
N ASP A 122 11.75 -6.88 -7.50
CA ASP A 122 11.25 -6.88 -8.88
C ASP A 122 9.71 -6.80 -8.96
N VAL A 123 9.08 -6.38 -7.86
CA VAL A 123 7.66 -6.05 -7.74
C VAL A 123 7.41 -4.69 -7.08
N PRO A 124 6.26 -4.03 -7.32
CA PRO A 124 5.94 -2.75 -6.71
C PRO A 124 6.02 -2.77 -5.18
N VAL A 125 6.61 -1.71 -4.63
CA VAL A 125 6.74 -1.50 -3.18
C VAL A 125 5.94 -0.27 -2.78
N ILE A 126 5.13 -0.41 -1.72
CA ILE A 126 4.25 0.63 -1.19
C ILE A 126 4.68 1.00 0.22
N ASN A 127 4.89 2.29 0.46
CA ASN A 127 5.15 2.84 1.78
C ASN A 127 3.86 2.91 2.61
N GLY A 128 3.68 1.93 3.49
CA GLY A 128 2.58 1.90 4.46
C GLY A 128 2.77 2.82 5.66
N LEU A 129 4.02 3.20 5.98
CA LEU A 129 4.49 4.26 6.88
C LEU A 129 5.99 4.06 7.16
N THR A 130 6.75 5.17 7.24
CA THR A 130 8.07 5.26 7.89
C THR A 130 8.01 6.24 9.06
N ASN A 131 9.07 6.38 9.85
CA ASN A 131 9.16 7.47 10.83
C ASN A 131 9.15 8.87 10.18
N ARG A 132 9.54 8.96 8.90
CA ARG A 132 9.65 10.23 8.16
C ARG A 132 8.32 10.64 7.52
N THR A 133 7.64 9.72 6.85
CA THR A 133 6.45 10.04 6.04
C THR A 133 5.37 8.97 6.09
N HIS A 134 4.13 9.38 5.82
CA HIS A 134 2.98 8.49 5.71
C HIS A 134 2.10 8.87 4.51
N PRO A 135 2.53 8.54 3.27
CA PRO A 135 1.87 9.03 2.06
C PRO A 135 0.42 8.55 1.94
N CYS A 136 0.12 7.28 2.27
CA CYS A 136 -1.25 6.75 2.23
C CYS A 136 -2.24 7.51 3.12
N GLN A 137 -1.80 8.00 4.29
CA GLN A 137 -2.67 8.79 5.17
C GLN A 137 -3.04 10.12 4.52
N ILE A 138 -2.05 10.82 3.95
CA ILE A 138 -2.28 12.10 3.29
C ILE A 138 -3.19 11.92 2.06
N MET A 139 -3.03 10.85 1.28
CA MET A 139 -3.95 10.54 0.17
C MET A 139 -5.40 10.37 0.65
N ALA A 140 -5.61 9.68 1.77
CA ALA A 140 -6.93 9.53 2.37
C ALA A 140 -7.49 10.86 2.92
N ASP A 141 -6.62 11.70 3.51
CA ASP A 141 -7.00 13.01 4.04
C ASP A 141 -7.39 13.98 2.93
N VAL A 142 -6.65 14.01 1.81
CA VAL A 142 -6.99 14.83 0.63
C VAL A 142 -8.32 14.38 0.04
N MET A 143 -8.53 13.06 -0.14
CA MET A 143 -9.81 12.53 -0.60
C MET A 143 -10.96 12.95 0.31
N THR A 144 -10.78 12.81 1.63
CA THR A 144 -11.79 13.19 2.63
C THR A 144 -12.05 14.70 2.58
N PHE A 145 -11.01 15.52 2.47
CA PHE A 145 -11.15 16.96 2.34
C PHE A 145 -12.01 17.31 1.12
N GLU A 146 -11.73 16.71 -0.03
CA GLU A 146 -12.47 16.99 -1.27
C GLU A 146 -13.93 16.51 -1.24
N GLU A 147 -14.22 15.44 -0.51
CA GLU A 147 -15.59 14.98 -0.28
C GLU A 147 -16.40 15.97 0.56
N HIS A 148 -15.77 16.66 1.52
CA HIS A 148 -16.43 17.56 2.45
C HIS A 148 -16.40 19.04 2.04
N ASN A 149 -15.36 19.48 1.34
CA ASN A 149 -15.07 20.90 1.10
C ASN A 149 -14.94 21.26 -0.39
N GLY A 150 -15.03 20.29 -1.30
CA GLY A 150 -14.75 20.50 -2.72
C GLY A 150 -13.25 20.56 -3.04
N PRO A 151 -12.86 21.02 -4.24
CA PRO A 151 -11.47 20.91 -4.73
C PRO A 151 -10.43 21.47 -3.75
N ILE A 152 -9.34 20.72 -3.52
CA ILE A 152 -8.26 21.16 -2.63
C ILE A 152 -7.38 22.27 -3.22
N LYS A 153 -7.45 22.49 -4.54
CA LYS A 153 -6.64 23.51 -5.21
C LYS A 153 -6.87 24.90 -4.61
N GLY A 154 -5.80 25.51 -4.09
CA GLY A 154 -5.84 26.86 -3.50
C GLY A 154 -6.31 26.90 -2.04
N LYS A 155 -6.32 25.76 -1.35
CA LYS A 155 -6.55 25.65 0.09
C LYS A 155 -5.26 25.50 0.87
#